data_AF-A0A6P0S5M2-F1
#
_entry.id   AF-A0A6P0S5M2-F1
#
_cell.length_a   1.000
_cell.length_b   1.000
_cell.length_c   1.000
_cell.angle_alpha   90.00
_cell.angle_beta   90.00
_cell.angle_gamma   90.00
#
_symmetry.space_group_name_H-M   'P 1'
#
loop_
_entity.id
_entity.type
_entity.pdbx_description
1 polymer ?
#
loop_
_entity_poly.entity_id
_entity_poly.type
_entity_poly.pdbx_seq_one_letter_code
_entity_poly.pdbx_strand_id
1 'polypeptide(L)'
;MIKTIMMYKFTELSRQEVEAMLDITFQDTRIYREAKEEGRQEEAVELVVRLLLRRCGQLSQDLRDRITNLSLPVLESLSEALLDFAELSDLEAWLEKHHKSDRD
;
A
#
# COMPACT_ATOMS: atom_id res chain seq x y z
N MET A 1 -10.08 13.73 -20.12
CA MET A 1 -11.06 13.05 -21.01
C MET A 1 -10.94 11.52 -21.02
N ILE A 2 -9.74 10.91 -21.05
CA ILE A 2 -9.59 9.43 -21.11
C ILE A 2 -10.10 8.70 -19.85
N LYS A 3 -9.90 9.27 -18.65
CA LYS A 3 -10.38 8.69 -17.37
C LYS A 3 -11.89 8.41 -17.38
N THR A 4 -12.66 9.30 -18.01
CA THR A 4 -14.12 9.18 -18.16
C THR A 4 -14.50 8.05 -19.12
N ILE A 5 -13.83 7.91 -20.27
CA ILE A 5 -14.10 6.84 -21.25
C ILE A 5 -13.84 5.46 -20.63
N MET A 6 -12.77 5.32 -19.86
CA MET A 6 -12.48 4.07 -19.15
C MET A 6 -13.58 3.74 -18.11
N MET A 7 -13.99 4.68 -17.27
CA MET A 7 -15.06 4.47 -16.27
C MET A 7 -16.38 3.95 -16.88
N TYR A 8 -16.76 4.44 -18.07
CA TYR A 8 -18.00 4.02 -18.74
C TYR A 8 -17.88 2.71 -19.53
N LYS A 9 -16.69 2.37 -20.04
CA LYS A 9 -16.49 1.16 -20.84
C LYS A 9 -16.22 -0.08 -19.97
N PHE A 10 -15.56 0.08 -18.82
CA PHE A 10 -15.24 -1.04 -17.91
C PHE A 10 -16.44 -1.56 -17.10
N THR A 11 -17.56 -0.84 -17.07
CA THR A 11 -18.80 -1.31 -16.42
C THR A 11 -19.64 -2.21 -17.31
N GLU A 12 -19.46 -2.14 -18.63
CA GLU A 12 -20.26 -2.88 -19.61
C GLU A 12 -19.44 -3.90 -20.41
N LEU A 13 -18.15 -3.65 -20.60
CA LEU A 13 -17.23 -4.50 -21.37
C LEU A 13 -16.19 -5.15 -20.46
N SER A 14 -15.84 -6.39 -20.80
CA SER A 14 -14.72 -7.07 -20.19
C SER A 14 -13.39 -6.41 -20.56
N ARG A 15 -12.36 -6.63 -19.73
CA ARG A 15 -11.00 -6.14 -19.97
C ARG A 15 -10.48 -6.52 -21.37
N GLN A 16 -10.72 -7.75 -21.79
CA GLN A 16 -10.25 -8.27 -23.09
C GLN A 16 -10.88 -7.53 -24.26
N GLU A 17 -12.17 -7.19 -24.16
CA GLU A 17 -12.88 -6.41 -25.19
C GLU A 17 -12.36 -4.97 -25.27
N VAL A 18 -12.04 -4.36 -24.12
CA VAL A 18 -11.44 -3.01 -24.08
C VAL A 18 -10.04 -3.00 -24.68
N GLU A 19 -9.22 -4.01 -24.36
CA GLU A 19 -7.87 -4.17 -24.93
C GLU A 19 -7.93 -4.35 -26.46
N ALA A 20 -8.84 -5.20 -26.96
CA ALA A 20 -9.04 -5.40 -28.39
C ALA A 20 -9.61 -4.18 -29.12
N MET A 21 -10.52 -3.42 -28.48
CA MET A 21 -11.13 -2.22 -29.07
C MET A 21 -10.14 -1.06 -29.18
N LEU A 22 -9.23 -0.94 -28.22
CA LEU A 22 -8.28 0.18 -28.14
C LEU A 22 -6.89 -0.16 -28.72
N ASP A 23 -6.66 -1.43 -29.10
CA ASP A 23 -5.36 -1.94 -29.53
C ASP A 23 -4.25 -1.62 -28.52
N ILE A 24 -4.55 -1.83 -27.23
CA ILE A 24 -3.62 -1.61 -26.11
C ILE A 24 -3.53 -2.84 -25.23
N THR A 25 -2.41 -2.95 -24.51
CA THR A 25 -2.30 -3.85 -23.35
C THR A 25 -2.56 -3.05 -22.08
N PHE A 26 -3.63 -3.37 -21.35
CA PHE A 26 -4.03 -2.58 -20.18
C PHE A 26 -2.97 -2.62 -19.08
N GLN A 27 -2.22 -3.72 -18.95
CA GLN A 27 -1.15 -3.89 -17.96
C GLN A 27 -0.01 -2.86 -18.13
N ASP A 28 0.23 -2.39 -19.35
CA ASP A 28 1.31 -1.45 -19.65
C ASP A 28 0.90 0.01 -19.43
N THR A 29 -0.41 0.24 -19.26
CA THR A 29 -0.93 1.58 -19.02
C THR A 29 -0.41 2.13 -17.69
N ARG A 30 -0.09 3.42 -17.68
CA ARG A 30 0.31 4.12 -16.46
C ARG A 30 -0.75 4.00 -15.35
N ILE A 31 -2.02 4.10 -15.73
CA ILE A 31 -3.16 4.00 -14.81
C ILE A 31 -3.20 2.62 -14.13
N TYR A 32 -3.00 1.52 -14.87
CA TYR A 32 -2.98 0.19 -14.26
C TYR A 32 -1.82 0.02 -13.29
N ARG A 33 -0.63 0.53 -13.63
CA ARG A 33 0.54 0.47 -12.75
C ARG A 33 0.34 1.29 -11.48
N GLU A 34 -0.18 2.51 -11.60
CA GLU A 34 -0.52 3.36 -10.44
C GLU A 34 -1.58 2.68 -9.55
N ALA A 35 -2.68 2.19 -10.13
CA ALA A 35 -3.73 1.52 -9.35
C ALA A 35 -3.24 0.22 -8.68
N LYS A 36 -2.35 -0.54 -9.35
CA LYS A 36 -1.75 -1.74 -8.75
C LYS A 36 -0.84 -1.37 -7.58
N GLU A 37 -0.06 -0.30 -7.71
CA GLU A 37 0.85 0.13 -6.64
C GLU A 37 0.09 0.72 -5.45
N GLU A 38 -0.94 1.54 -5.69
CA GLU A 38 -1.86 2.03 -4.65
C GLU A 38 -2.48 0.85 -3.88
N GLY A 39 -3.01 -0.15 -4.61
CA GLY A 39 -3.60 -1.34 -3.97
C GLY A 39 -2.59 -2.16 -3.15
N ARG A 40 -1.34 -2.26 -3.59
CA ARG A 40 -0.27 -2.91 -2.81
C ARG A 40 0.05 -2.13 -1.54
N GLN A 41 0.11 -0.80 -1.61
CA GLN A 41 0.38 0.05 -0.45
C GLN A 41 -0.77 -0.03 0.57
N GLU A 42 -2.02 0.07 0.12
CA GLU A 42 -3.20 -0.07 0.99
C GLU A 42 -3.24 -1.43 1.70
N GLU A 43 -3.00 -2.52 0.97
CA GLU A 43 -2.95 -3.87 1.54
C GLU A 43 -1.80 -4.01 2.55
N ALA A 44 -0.61 -3.49 2.23
CA ALA A 44 0.54 -3.55 3.12
C ALA A 44 0.28 -2.80 4.43
N VAL A 45 -0.31 -1.60 4.37
CA VAL A 45 -0.72 -0.84 5.58
C VAL A 45 -1.72 -1.64 6.40
N GLU A 46 -2.78 -2.17 5.79
CA GLU A 46 -3.81 -2.93 6.51
C GLU A 46 -3.21 -4.15 7.21
N LEU A 47 -2.37 -4.91 6.51
CA LEU A 47 -1.71 -6.10 7.04
C LEU A 47 -0.79 -5.75 8.21
N VAL A 48 0.08 -4.74 8.04
CA VAL A 48 1.00 -4.28 9.10
C VAL A 48 0.22 -3.83 10.33
N VAL A 49 -0.81 -3.01 10.17
CA VAL A 49 -1.64 -2.54 11.29
C VAL A 49 -2.31 -3.72 12.02
N ARG A 50 -2.85 -4.69 11.28
CA ARG A 50 -3.46 -5.89 11.87
C ARG A 50 -2.46 -6.76 12.62
N LEU A 51 -1.24 -6.91 12.11
CA LEU A 51 -0.18 -7.68 12.76
C LEU A 51 0.30 -6.98 14.04
N LEU A 52 0.51 -5.67 13.99
CA LEU A 52 0.88 -4.87 15.15
C LEU A 52 -0.22 -4.88 16.22
N LEU A 53 -1.49 -4.83 15.84
CA LEU A 53 -2.60 -4.97 16.79
C LEU A 53 -2.59 -6.33 17.51
N ARG A 54 -2.18 -7.39 16.82
CA ARG A 54 -2.07 -8.74 17.41
C ARG A 54 -0.86 -8.90 18.30
N ARG A 55 0.25 -8.24 17.96
CA ARG A 55 1.55 -8.45 18.62
C ARG A 55 1.86 -7.43 19.69
N CYS A 56 1.65 -6.15 19.40
CA CYS A 56 1.93 -5.02 20.30
C CYS A 56 0.68 -4.54 21.04
N GLY A 57 -0.52 -5.03 20.70
CA GLY A 57 -1.78 -4.63 21.32
C GLY A 57 -2.31 -3.30 20.77
N GLN A 58 -2.86 -2.45 21.62
CA GLN A 58 -3.50 -1.20 21.16
C GLN A 58 -2.48 -0.22 20.59
N LEU A 59 -2.71 0.20 19.34
CA LEU A 59 -1.97 1.27 18.68
C LEU A 59 -2.69 2.61 18.86
N SER A 60 -1.93 3.63 19.28
CA SER A 60 -2.40 5.02 19.29
C SER A 60 -2.69 5.52 17.87
N GLN A 61 -3.50 6.58 17.76
CA GLN A 61 -3.82 7.18 16.46
C GLN A 61 -2.56 7.73 15.77
N ASP A 62 -1.66 8.35 16.53
CA ASP A 62 -0.39 8.88 16.01
C ASP A 62 0.47 7.80 15.35
N LEU A 63 0.60 6.62 15.97
CA LEU A 63 1.34 5.51 15.39
C LEU A 63 0.68 4.98 14.11
N ARG A 64 -0.66 4.91 14.08
CA ARG A 64 -1.41 4.50 12.87
C ARG A 64 -1.20 5.49 11.73
N ASP A 65 -1.26 6.78 12.01
CA ASP A 65 -1.05 7.82 11.01
C ASP A 65 0.39 7.77 10.50
N ARG A 66 1.38 7.54 11.37
CA ARG A 66 2.78 7.33 10.96
C ARG A 66 2.92 6.12 10.03
N ILE A 67 2.35 4.97 10.38
CA ILE A 67 2.42 3.74 9.58
C ILE A 67 1.75 3.93 8.21
N THR A 68 0.59 4.60 8.17
CA THR A 68 -0.17 4.84 6.94
C THR A 68 0.59 5.73 5.94
N ASN A 69 1.48 6.59 6.45
CA ASN A 69 2.31 7.47 5.63
C ASN A 69 3.64 6.83 5.18
N LEU A 70 3.95 5.60 5.60
CA LEU A 70 5.19 4.93 5.19
C LEU A 70 5.13 4.50 3.72
N SER A 71 6.26 4.59 3.04
CA SER A 71 6.41 4.02 1.70
C SER A 71 6.32 2.49 1.72
N LEU A 72 5.89 1.89 0.59
CA LEU A 72 5.71 0.44 0.49
C LEU A 72 6.97 -0.38 0.86
N PRO A 73 8.19 -0.01 0.43
CA PRO A 73 9.40 -0.74 0.84
C PRO A 73 9.66 -0.71 2.35
N VAL A 74 9.29 0.40 3.01
CA VAL A 74 9.43 0.56 4.45
C VAL A 74 8.37 -0.27 5.19
N LEU A 75 7.14 -0.34 4.65
CA LEU A 75 6.10 -1.23 5.16
C LEU A 75 6.49 -2.71 5.03
N GLU A 76 7.08 -3.11 3.91
CA GLU A 76 7.61 -4.46 3.71
C GLU A 76 8.71 -4.76 4.74
N SER A 77 9.63 -3.83 4.96
CA SER A 77 10.70 -3.97 5.97
C SER A 77 10.14 -4.04 7.41
N LEU A 78 9.10 -3.25 7.71
CA LEU A 78 8.39 -3.31 8.99
C LEU A 78 7.67 -4.65 9.16
N SER A 79 7.15 -5.24 8.08
CA SER A 79 6.48 -6.54 8.10
C SER A 79 7.39 -7.69 8.52
N GLU A 80 8.68 -7.60 8.21
CA GLU A 80 9.69 -8.55 8.67
C GLU A 80 10.12 -8.24 10.10
N ALA A 81 10.44 -6.97 10.39
CA ALA A 81 10.93 -6.55 11.71
C ALA A 81 9.91 -6.79 12.83
N LEU A 82 8.60 -6.68 12.54
CA LEU A 82 7.56 -6.96 13.53
C LEU A 82 7.63 -8.40 14.04
N LEU A 83 8.23 -9.32 13.28
CA LEU A 83 8.40 -10.71 13.70
C LEU A 83 9.36 -10.88 14.90
N ASP A 84 10.12 -9.84 15.23
CA ASP A 84 11.06 -9.81 16.35
C ASP A 84 10.59 -8.93 17.51
N PHE A 85 9.50 -8.16 17.35
CA PHE A 85 9.01 -7.26 18.40
C PHE A 85 8.49 -8.05 19.61
N ALA A 86 8.87 -7.63 20.81
CA ALA A 86 8.35 -8.16 22.07
C ALA A 86 7.25 -7.25 22.65
N GLU A 87 7.36 -5.94 22.44
CA GLU A 87 6.44 -4.95 22.99
C GLU A 87 6.26 -3.73 22.07
N LEU A 88 5.42 -2.76 22.49
CA LEU A 88 5.14 -1.57 21.70
C LEU A 88 6.37 -0.64 21.56
N SER A 89 7.26 -0.63 22.56
CA SER A 89 8.48 0.20 22.56
C SER A 89 9.42 -0.17 21.40
N ASP A 90 9.44 -1.44 20.97
CA ASP A 90 10.22 -1.91 19.83
C ASP A 90 9.75 -1.26 18.52
N LEU A 91 8.43 -1.12 18.35
CA LEU A 91 7.84 -0.42 17.21
C LEU A 91 8.22 1.06 17.21
N GLU A 92 8.13 1.72 18.36
CA GLU A 92 8.48 3.13 18.50
C GLU A 92 9.96 3.36 18.16
N ALA A 93 10.85 2.53 18.72
CA ALA A 93 12.29 2.59 18.43
C ALA A 93 12.59 2.32 16.94
N TRP A 94 11.89 1.37 16.33
CA TRP A 94 12.03 1.05 14.92
C TRP A 94 11.59 2.22 14.03
N LEU A 95 10.44 2.85 14.34
CA LEU A 95 9.92 3.98 13.59
C LEU A 95 10.81 5.23 13.72
N GLU A 96 11.41 5.47 14.89
CA GLU A 96 12.38 6.56 15.06
C GLU A 96 13.64 6.36 14.21
N LYS A 97 14.11 5.10 14.10
CA LYS A 97 15.27 4.76 13.26
C LYS A 97 14.99 4.97 11.76
N HIS A 98 13.77 4.67 11.32
CA HIS A 98 13.38 4.74 9.90
C HIS A 98 12.73 6.08 9.50
N HIS A 99 12.43 6.98 10.45
CA HIS A 99 11.91 8.34 10.18
C HIS A 99 12.87 9.20 9.33
N LYS A 100 14.17 8.90 9.32
CA LYS A 100 15.18 9.63 8.55
C LYS A 100 15.35 9.16 7.11
N SER A 101 14.99 7.91 6.80
CA SER A 101 15.29 7.30 5.49
C SER A 101 14.23 7.56 4.42
N ASP A 102 13.03 8.03 4.81
CA ASP A 102 11.89 8.29 3.91
C ASP A 102 11.78 9.79 3.52
N ARG A 103 12.76 10.63 3.92
CA ARG A 103 12.84 12.08 3.63
C ARG A 103 13.99 12.49 2.69
N ASP A 104 14.85 11.55 2.29
CA ASP A 104 15.93 11.75 1.31
C ASP A 104 15.53 11.12 -0.04
#